data_AF-A0A7C3XYQ0-F1
#
_entry.id   AF-A0A7C3XYQ0-F1
#
_cell.length_a   1.000
_cell.length_b   1.000
_cell.length_c   1.000
_cell.angle_alpha   90.00
_cell.angle_beta   90.00
_cell.angle_gamma   90.00
#
_symmetry.space_group_name_H-M   'P 1'
#
loop_
_entity.id
_entity.type
_entity.pdbx_description
1 polymer ?
#
loop_
_entity_poly.entity_id
_entity_poly.type
_entity_poly.pdbx_seq_one_letter_code
_entity_poly.pdbx_strand_id
1 'polypeptide(L)' 'MWFQLFGVPKEKTEEIRTAINLAKQEGIKNFAVWAYKGTKYMSHFPSEEPEKLWEIIKDEFSKIF' A
#
# COMPACT_ATOMS: atom_id res chain seq x y z
N MET A 1 -9.35 -8.46 1.13
CA MET A 1 -9.57 -7.02 0.92
C MET A 1 -8.61 -6.50 -0.14
N TRP A 2 -9.03 -5.52 -0.96
CA TRP A 2 -8.22 -4.96 -2.03
C TRP A 2 -7.83 -3.51 -1.71
N PHE A 3 -6.54 -3.20 -1.73
CA PHE A 3 -6.01 -1.85 -1.57
C PHE A 3 -5.62 -1.26 -2.92
N GLN A 4 -6.25 -0.15 -3.26
CA GLN A 4 -5.94 0.64 -4.44
C GLN A 4 -4.87 1.68 -4.10
N LEU A 5 -3.64 1.47 -4.59
CA LEU A 5 -2.43 2.22 -4.21
C LEU A 5 -1.82 3.03 -5.36
N PHE A 6 -2.64 3.47 -6.31
CA PHE A 6 -2.22 4.43 -7.33
C PHE A 6 -2.57 5.87 -6.92
N GLY A 7 -1.81 6.85 -7.41
CA GLY A 7 -2.04 8.27 -7.12
C GLY A 7 -1.95 8.63 -5.64
N VAL A 8 -1.16 7.90 -4.86
CA VAL A 8 -1.01 8.14 -3.42
C VAL A 8 -0.09 9.36 -3.21
N PRO A 9 -0.58 10.43 -2.56
CA PRO A 9 0.24 11.58 -2.18
C PRO A 9 1.25 11.21 -1.10
N LYS A 10 2.40 11.88 -1.08
CA LYS A 10 3.46 11.66 -0.11
C LYS A 10 2.98 11.71 1.36
N GLU A 11 2.08 12.63 1.69
CA GLU A 11 1.56 12.80 3.05
C GLU A 11 0.69 11.62 3.50
N LYS A 12 0.18 10.83 2.54
CA LYS A 12 -0.69 9.68 2.77
C LYS A 12 0.05 8.35 2.71
N THR A 13 1.34 8.33 2.35
CA THR A 13 2.14 7.10 2.26
C THR A 13 2.10 6.27 3.56
N GLU A 14 2.27 6.90 4.72
CA GLU A 14 2.22 6.18 6.02
C GLU A 14 0.82 5.76 6.43
N GLU A 15 -0.22 6.47 5.96
CA GLU A 15 -1.61 6.14 6.27
C GLU A 15 -2.00 4.76 5.72
N ILE A 16 -1.34 4.30 4.65
CA ILE A 16 -1.49 2.94 4.12
C ILE A 16 -1.11 1.89 5.16
N ARG A 17 -0.05 2.12 5.96
CA ARG A 17 0.34 1.22 7.05
C ARG A 17 -0.76 1.14 8.11
N THR A 18 -1.31 2.29 8.49
CA THR A 18 -2.43 2.38 9.45
C THR A 18 -3.66 1.63 8.92
N ALA A 19 -4.02 1.81 7.66
CA ALA A 19 -5.18 1.15 7.06
C ALA A 19 -5.01 -0.38 7.00
N ILE A 20 -3.82 -0.88 6.65
CA ILE A 20 -3.53 -2.32 6.67
C ILE A 20 -3.60 -2.87 8.10
N ASN A 21 -3.05 -2.17 9.08
CA ASN A 21 -3.08 -2.60 10.48
C ASN A 21 -4.50 -2.64 11.04
N LEU A 22 -5.33 -1.64 10.74
CA LEU A 22 -6.73 -1.63 11.14
C LEU A 22 -7.47 -2.83 10.52
N ALA A 23 -7.25 -3.09 9.24
CA ALA A 23 -7.86 -4.24 8.57
C ALA A 23 -7.45 -5.58 9.21
N LYS A 24 -6.19 -5.73 9.63
CA LYS A 24 -5.72 -6.89 10.39
C LYS A 24 -6.41 -7.02 11.75
N GLN A 25 -6.57 -5.91 12.47
CA GLN A 25 -7.25 -5.87 13.78
C GLN A 25 -8.72 -6.30 13.67
N GLU A 26 -9.38 -5.96 12.56
CA GLU A 26 -10.75 -6.40 12.22
C GLU A 26 -10.82 -7.86 11.73
N GLY A 27 -9.73 -8.61 11.82
CA GLY A 27 -9.68 -10.04 11.50
C GLY A 27 -9.58 -10.34 10.00
N ILE A 28 -9.36 -9.35 9.14
CA ILE A 28 -9.06 -9.59 7.72
C ILE A 28 -7.66 -10.20 7.65
N LYS A 29 -7.53 -11.36 6.99
CA LYS A 29 -6.26 -12.09 6.87
C LYS A 29 -5.68 -12.08 5.46
N ASN A 30 -6.53 -11.83 4.47
CA ASN A 30 -6.18 -11.89 3.06
C ASN A 30 -6.28 -10.50 2.44
N PHE A 31 -5.16 -9.99 1.93
CA PHE A 31 -5.07 -8.69 1.29
C PHE A 31 -4.43 -8.81 -0.09
N ALA A 32 -4.85 -7.95 -1.00
CA ALA A 32 -4.21 -7.74 -2.29
C ALA A 32 -4.04 -6.24 -2.53
N VAL A 33 -3.02 -5.87 -3.31
CA VAL A 33 -2.60 -4.48 -3.52
C VAL A 33 -2.35 -4.21 -5.01
N TRP A 34 -2.77 -3.05 -5.50
CA TRP A 34 -2.49 -2.59 -6.87
C TRP A 34 -2.69 -1.07 -7.01
N ALA A 35 -1.92 -0.29 -7.76
CA ALA A 35 -0.57 -0.50 -8.25
C ALA A 35 0.28 0.56 -7.54
N TYR A 36 1.24 0.16 -6.71
CA TYR A 36 2.11 1.09 -5.99
C TYR A 36 3.41 1.31 -6.79
N LYS A 37 4.22 0.27 -7.02
CA LYS A 37 5.50 0.37 -7.73
C LYS A 37 5.33 0.50 -9.24
N GLY A 38 4.24 -0.05 -9.78
CA GLY A 38 3.95 0.00 -11.22
C GLY A 38 3.55 1.40 -11.69
N THR A 39 3.04 2.27 -10.81
CA THR A 39 2.55 3.60 -11.20
C THR A 39 3.65 4.59 -11.52
N LYS A 40 4.90 4.33 -11.10
CA LYS A 40 6.03 5.18 -11.50
C LYS A 40 6.30 5.20 -13.00
N TYR A 41 5.75 4.24 -13.74
CA TYR A 41 5.85 4.14 -15.19
C TYR A 41 4.56 4.57 -15.89
N MET A 42 3.54 4.99 -15.15
CA MET A 42 2.26 5.42 -15.70
C MET A 42 2.27 6.94 -15.92
N SER A 43 1.71 7.38 -17.06
CA SER A 43 1.55 8.81 -17.36
C SER A 43 0.44 9.48 -16.54
N HIS A 44 -0.43 8.69 -15.89
CA HIS A 44 -1.55 9.16 -15.08
C HIS A 44 -1.53 8.51 -13.71
N PHE A 45 -1.77 9.31 -12.68
CA PHE A 45 -1.82 8.90 -11.27
C PHE A 45 -0.56 8.17 -10.74
N PRO A 46 0.66 8.69 -11.00
CA PRO A 46 1.84 8.18 -10.30
C PRO A 46 1.66 8.39 -8.79
N SER A 47 2.04 7.38 -8.00
CA SER A 47 2.22 7.58 -6.56
C SER A 47 3.52 8.35 -6.34
N GLU A 48 3.55 9.29 -5.41
CA GLU A 48 4.70 10.20 -5.23
C GLU A 48 5.89 9.52 -4.54
N GLU A 49 5.64 8.49 -3.73
CA GLU A 49 6.68 7.69 -3.06
C GLU A 49 6.53 6.19 -3.33
N PRO A 50 6.67 5.71 -4.58
CA PRO A 50 6.34 4.34 -4.95
C PRO A 50 7.29 3.31 -4.32
N GLU A 51 8.57 3.65 -4.13
CA GLU A 51 9.55 2.81 -3.43
C GLU A 51 9.23 2.69 -1.94
N LYS A 52 8.83 3.79 -1.29
CA LYS A 52 8.48 3.77 0.13
C LYS A 52 7.19 2.98 0.39
N LEU A 53 6.19 3.15 -0.47
CA LEU A 53 4.98 2.31 -0.47
C LEU A 53 5.33 0.83 -0.62
N TRP A 54 6.27 0.48 -1.49
CA TRP A 54 6.72 -0.91 -1.63
C TRP A 54 7.33 -1.48 -0.35
N GLU A 55 8.18 -0.71 0.35
CA GLU A 55 8.73 -1.14 1.64
C GLU A 55 7.63 -1.33 2.69
N ILE A 56 6.69 -0.40 2.81
CA ILE A 56 5.53 -0.54 3.72
C ILE A 56 4.73 -1.81 3.43
N ILE A 57 4.43 -2.07 2.15
CA ILE A 57 3.66 -3.26 1.77
C ILE A 57 4.44 -4.54 2.09
N LYS A 58 5.74 -4.62 1.78
CA LYS A 58 6.56 -5.78 2.13
C LYS A 58 6.63 -6.01 3.64
N ASP A 59 6.85 -4.95 4.42
CA ASP A 59 6.89 -5.03 5.87
C ASP A 59 5.57 -5.60 6.41
N GLU A 60 4.45 -5.08 5.92
CA GLU A 60 3.16 -5.49 6.44
C GLU A 60 2.72 -6.87 5.95
N PHE A 61 3.13 -7.29 4.76
CA PHE A 61 2.84 -8.63 4.23
C PHE A 61 3.74 -9.71 4.82
N SER A 62 5.00 -9.39 5.14
CA SER A 62 5.92 -10.34 5.79
C SER A 62 5.53 -10.67 7.22
N LYS A 63 4.85 -9.75 7.91
CA LYS A 63 4.24 -9.96 9.24
C LYS A 63 2.98 -10.83 9.21
N ILE A 64 2.57 -11.33 8.05
CA ILE A 64 1.45 -12.27 7.92
C ILE A 64 1.98 -13.70 8.10
N PHE A 65 2.71 -13.99 9.18
CA PHE A 65 3.01 -15.34 9.68
C PHE A 65 3.41 -15.25 11.16
#